data_AF-A0A8K0KBM8-F1
#
_entry.id   AF-A0A8K0KBM8-F1
#
_cell.length_a   1.000
_cell.length_b   1.000
_cell.length_c   1.000
_cell.angle_alpha   90.00
_cell.angle_beta   90.00
_cell.angle_gamma   90.00
#
_symmetry.space_group_name_H-M   'P 1'
#
loop_
_entity.id
_entity.type
_entity.pdbx_description
1 polymer ?
#
loop_
_entity_poly.entity_id
_entity_poly.type
_entity_poly.pdbx_seq_one_letter_code
_entity_poly.pdbx_strand_id
1 'polypeptide(L)'
;MDENDLECLESKDNVEIGNALKRFVEKNNEIFTFPNLNENELRRRLWSALFKILSDSNSSDNYINCLQCIRILSRDITDLNDLVCEEWMNILQQHAGLLSQEEALQRINQSSFNYNVMLEAQKCLCNLIFNSTSARTICSKNHSVEGVVMRLRTYRDPELPHEIKFFDMKMLFLITALCADVRPRLKEELHGLTYLMETLDLIIKEALGIAHDLDMMRENSEEQLHDHHHQISMGSQHPTLSDSQVDLACEVLKVLFNLTVGKGKFDHTGEMRRIFDEEEEAHFLRLTT
;
A
#
# COMPACT_ATOMS: atom_id res chain seq x y z
N MET A 1 21.48 -12.41 12.11
CA MET A 1 21.19 -13.66 12.82
C MET A 1 22.28 -14.63 12.46
N ASP A 2 22.80 -15.31 13.47
CA ASP A 2 23.69 -16.45 13.31
C ASP A 2 22.87 -17.76 13.38
N GLU A 3 23.56 -18.91 13.33
CA GLU A 3 22.91 -20.23 13.40
C GLU A 3 22.15 -20.42 14.71
N ASN A 4 22.65 -19.87 15.83
CA ASN A 4 21.99 -20.00 17.13
C ASN A 4 20.67 -19.22 17.17
N ASP A 5 20.66 -17.98 16.64
CA ASP A 5 19.41 -17.23 16.51
C ASP A 5 18.41 -17.95 15.59
N LEU A 6 18.90 -18.63 14.53
CA LEU A 6 18.04 -19.39 13.62
C LEU A 6 17.42 -20.62 14.30
N GLU A 7 18.20 -21.37 15.10
CA GLU A 7 17.69 -22.46 15.93
C GLU A 7 16.60 -21.96 16.91
N CYS A 8 16.78 -20.78 17.50
CA CYS A 8 15.75 -20.15 18.33
C CYS A 8 14.47 -19.85 17.53
N LEU A 9 14.57 -19.37 16.29
CA LEU A 9 13.40 -19.10 15.43
C LEU A 9 12.67 -20.38 15.01
N GLU A 10 13.38 -21.49 14.89
CA GLU A 10 12.82 -22.80 14.56
C GLU A 10 12.24 -23.54 15.79
N SER A 11 12.44 -22.97 16.99
CA SER A 11 11.85 -23.48 18.23
C SER A 11 10.32 -23.22 18.29
N LYS A 12 9.64 -23.76 19.31
CA LYS A 12 8.22 -23.49 19.58
C LYS A 12 8.00 -22.51 20.73
N ASP A 13 9.06 -21.89 21.23
CA ASP A 13 8.97 -20.94 22.33
C ASP A 13 8.78 -19.52 21.79
N ASN A 14 7.54 -19.03 21.84
CA ASN A 14 7.19 -17.68 21.40
C ASN A 14 7.99 -16.58 22.10
N VAL A 15 8.40 -16.78 23.36
CA VAL A 15 9.18 -15.79 24.11
C VAL A 15 10.61 -15.75 23.61
N GLU A 16 11.23 -16.91 23.38
CA GLU A 16 12.58 -16.98 22.81
C GLU A 16 12.62 -16.43 21.38
N ILE A 17 11.63 -16.78 20.56
CA ILE A 17 11.45 -16.23 19.21
C ILE A 17 11.37 -14.70 19.27
N GLY A 18 10.48 -14.15 20.11
CA GLY A 18 10.30 -12.71 20.25
C GLY A 18 11.59 -11.99 20.66
N ASN A 19 12.33 -12.58 21.61
CA ASN A 19 13.62 -12.04 22.05
C ASN A 19 14.67 -12.08 20.93
N ALA A 20 14.77 -13.17 20.16
CA ALA A 20 15.70 -13.28 19.05
C ALA A 20 15.41 -12.27 17.92
N LEU A 21 14.13 -12.16 17.53
CA LEU A 21 13.68 -11.18 16.53
C LEU A 21 14.01 -9.75 16.98
N LYS A 22 13.67 -9.39 18.22
CA LYS A 22 13.92 -8.05 18.77
C LYS A 22 15.41 -7.70 18.78
N ARG A 23 16.27 -8.61 19.25
CA ARG A 23 17.74 -8.42 19.22
C ARG A 23 18.25 -8.18 17.80
N PHE A 24 17.73 -8.92 16.82
CA PHE A 24 18.11 -8.72 15.43
C PHE A 24 17.68 -7.35 14.90
N VAL A 25 16.43 -6.94 15.15
CA VAL A 25 15.92 -5.64 14.70
C VAL A 25 16.75 -4.50 15.27
N GLU A 26 17.00 -4.50 16.59
CA GLU A 26 17.77 -3.46 17.28
C GLU A 26 19.19 -3.35 16.73
N LYS A 27 19.84 -4.48 16.45
CA LYS A 27 21.23 -4.51 15.95
C LYS A 27 21.36 -4.11 14.48
N ASN A 28 20.33 -4.33 13.65
CA ASN A 28 20.47 -4.29 12.19
C ASN A 28 19.59 -3.24 11.49
N ASN A 29 18.90 -2.37 12.22
CA ASN A 29 17.95 -1.41 11.62
C ASN A 29 18.60 -0.43 10.62
N GLU A 30 19.92 -0.21 10.69
CA GLU A 30 20.68 0.65 9.75
C GLU A 30 21.58 -0.15 8.79
N ILE A 31 21.48 -1.49 8.80
CA ILE A 31 22.27 -2.37 7.94
C ILE A 31 21.52 -2.63 6.63
N PHE A 32 22.25 -2.66 5.52
CA PHE A 32 21.70 -2.81 4.17
C PHE A 32 22.20 -4.05 3.42
N THR A 33 23.22 -4.74 3.94
CA THR A 33 23.81 -5.94 3.33
C THR A 33 24.17 -6.95 4.40
N PHE A 34 23.96 -8.25 4.12
CA PHE A 34 24.21 -9.34 5.05
C PHE A 34 25.06 -10.46 4.40
N PRO A 35 26.36 -10.23 4.14
CA PRO A 35 27.22 -11.22 3.50
C PRO A 35 27.29 -12.56 4.25
N ASN A 36 27.20 -12.51 5.58
CA ASN A 36 27.20 -13.69 6.44
C ASN A 36 26.00 -14.63 6.21
N LEU A 37 24.93 -14.16 5.56
CA LEU A 37 23.77 -15.00 5.23
C LEU A 37 23.96 -15.77 3.92
N ASN A 38 25.02 -15.49 3.15
CA ASN A 38 25.27 -16.13 1.86
C ASN A 38 25.94 -17.52 2.00
N GLU A 39 26.31 -17.89 3.23
CA GLU A 39 26.90 -19.19 3.55
C GLU A 39 25.81 -20.17 3.99
N ASN A 40 26.00 -21.46 3.67
CA ASN A 40 25.19 -22.58 4.19
C ASN A 40 23.65 -22.42 4.06
N GLU A 41 23.17 -21.78 2.99
CA GLU A 41 21.73 -21.51 2.77
C GLU A 41 21.06 -20.72 3.91
N LEU A 42 21.84 -20.02 4.75
CA LEU A 42 21.34 -19.30 5.92
C LEU A 42 20.27 -18.28 5.54
N ARG A 43 20.46 -17.54 4.45
CA ARG A 43 19.47 -16.59 3.91
C ARG A 43 18.12 -17.27 3.67
N ARG A 44 18.11 -18.40 2.96
CA ARG A 44 16.88 -19.12 2.62
C ARG A 44 16.20 -19.70 3.85
N ARG A 45 16.97 -20.30 4.75
CA ARG A 45 16.45 -20.88 6.01
C ARG A 45 15.86 -19.80 6.91
N LEU A 46 16.54 -18.67 7.07
CA LEU A 46 16.05 -17.53 7.83
C LEU A 46 14.72 -17.01 7.29
N TRP A 47 14.63 -16.77 5.99
CA TRP A 47 13.37 -16.32 5.39
C TRP A 47 12.27 -17.37 5.58
N SER A 48 12.57 -18.66 5.40
CA SER A 48 11.60 -19.73 5.65
C SER A 48 11.11 -19.75 7.10
N ALA A 49 11.99 -19.57 8.09
CA ALA A 49 11.62 -19.50 9.51
C ALA A 49 10.72 -18.29 9.79
N LEU A 50 11.05 -17.11 9.26
CA LEU A 50 10.24 -15.91 9.40
C LEU A 50 8.83 -16.09 8.79
N PHE A 51 8.73 -16.67 7.60
CA PHE A 51 7.43 -16.92 6.98
C PHE A 51 6.60 -18.01 7.65
N LYS A 52 7.24 -19.00 8.29
CA LYS A 52 6.56 -19.96 9.17
C LYS A 52 5.95 -19.26 10.39
N ILE A 53 6.68 -18.34 11.02
CA ILE A 53 6.17 -17.53 12.13
C ILE A 53 4.95 -16.72 11.69
N LEU A 54 5.01 -16.05 10.52
CA LEU A 54 3.87 -15.30 9.98
C LEU A 54 2.66 -16.15 9.61
N SER A 55 2.86 -17.45 9.37
CA SER A 55 1.78 -18.37 9.02
C SER A 55 1.13 -19.03 10.24
N ASP A 56 1.79 -18.99 11.41
CA ASP A 56 1.28 -19.57 12.64
C ASP A 56 0.47 -18.55 13.45
N SER A 57 -0.84 -18.75 13.52
CA SER A 57 -1.74 -17.92 14.32
C SER A 57 -1.38 -17.87 15.81
N ASN A 58 -0.65 -18.85 16.33
CA ASN A 58 -0.18 -18.88 17.72
C ASN A 58 1.03 -17.97 17.95
N SER A 59 1.64 -17.41 16.91
CA SER A 59 2.79 -16.52 16.99
C SER A 59 2.43 -15.06 16.70
N SER A 60 1.16 -14.68 16.88
CA SER A 60 0.66 -13.33 16.62
C SER A 60 1.42 -12.23 17.38
N ASP A 61 1.87 -12.52 18.61
CA ASP A 61 2.69 -11.61 19.42
C ASP A 61 4.04 -11.28 18.77
N ASN A 62 4.53 -12.15 17.88
CA ASN A 62 5.82 -12.03 17.21
C ASN A 62 5.74 -11.39 15.82
N TYR A 63 4.53 -11.16 15.28
CA TYR A 63 4.35 -10.69 13.89
C TYR A 63 5.06 -9.36 13.62
N ILE A 64 4.98 -8.38 14.53
CA ILE A 64 5.63 -7.07 14.35
C ILE A 64 7.14 -7.23 14.22
N ASN A 65 7.78 -7.93 15.16
CA ASN A 65 9.23 -8.10 15.14
C ASN A 65 9.66 -8.96 13.93
N CYS A 66 8.84 -9.93 13.54
CA CYS A 66 9.07 -10.77 12.37
C CYS A 66 9.03 -9.95 11.07
N LEU A 67 8.00 -9.12 10.89
CA LEU A 67 7.88 -8.21 9.74
C LEU A 67 9.01 -7.18 9.72
N GLN A 68 9.41 -6.64 10.88
CA GLN A 68 10.57 -5.74 10.96
C GLN A 68 11.87 -6.43 10.50
N CYS A 69 12.07 -7.71 10.85
CA CYS A 69 13.19 -8.50 10.34
C CYS A 69 13.14 -8.62 8.82
N ILE A 70 11.98 -8.97 8.25
CA ILE A 70 11.78 -9.06 6.79
C ILE A 70 12.01 -7.70 6.13
N ARG A 71 11.52 -6.61 6.70
CA ARG A 71 11.74 -5.25 6.17
C ARG A 71 13.21 -4.87 6.14
N ILE A 72 14.00 -5.26 7.14
CA ILE A 72 15.45 -5.04 7.18
C ILE A 72 16.15 -5.91 6.13
N LEU A 73 15.83 -7.21 6.09
CA LEU A 73 16.45 -8.17 5.17
C LEU A 73 16.14 -7.87 3.70
N SER A 74 14.93 -7.39 3.40
CA SER A 74 14.49 -7.02 2.03
C SER A 74 15.22 -5.82 1.43
N ARG A 75 16.08 -5.14 2.20
CA ARG A 75 16.99 -4.10 1.67
C ARG A 75 18.21 -4.69 0.99
N ASP A 76 18.60 -5.89 1.38
CA ASP A 76 19.71 -6.60 0.76
C ASP A 76 19.22 -7.33 -0.50
N ILE A 77 19.62 -6.81 -1.66
CA ILE A 77 19.21 -7.31 -2.96
C ILE A 77 19.84 -8.66 -3.34
N THR A 78 20.83 -9.13 -2.57
CA THR A 78 21.54 -10.39 -2.86
C THR A 78 20.58 -11.57 -2.91
N ASP A 79 20.55 -12.27 -4.04
CA ASP A 79 19.68 -13.42 -4.34
C ASP A 79 18.17 -13.17 -4.15
N LEU A 80 17.73 -11.93 -3.96
CA LEU A 80 16.36 -11.61 -3.56
C LEU A 80 15.33 -12.00 -4.65
N ASN A 81 15.72 -11.97 -5.93
CA ASN A 81 14.88 -12.40 -7.04
C ASN A 81 14.60 -13.91 -7.03
N ASP A 82 15.59 -14.72 -6.66
CA ASP A 82 15.50 -16.19 -6.64
C ASP A 82 14.93 -16.70 -5.30
N LEU A 83 15.02 -15.86 -4.27
CA LEU A 83 14.54 -16.16 -2.93
C LEU A 83 13.03 -15.94 -2.78
N VAL A 84 12.50 -14.82 -3.29
CA VAL A 84 11.09 -14.45 -3.13
C VAL A 84 10.20 -15.34 -4.01
N CYS A 85 9.17 -15.91 -3.39
CA CYS A 85 8.18 -16.76 -4.04
C CYS A 85 6.74 -16.26 -3.81
N GLU A 86 5.79 -16.81 -4.58
CA GLU A 86 4.38 -16.43 -4.54
C GLU A 86 3.73 -16.64 -3.17
N GLU A 87 4.02 -17.76 -2.50
CA GLU A 87 3.51 -18.09 -1.17
C GLU A 87 3.84 -16.97 -0.15
N TRP A 88 5.10 -16.55 -0.10
CA TRP A 88 5.55 -15.52 0.83
C TRP A 88 4.96 -14.14 0.52
N MET A 89 4.82 -13.81 -0.76
CA MET A 89 4.16 -12.57 -1.17
C MET A 89 2.69 -12.55 -0.77
N ASN A 90 1.99 -13.68 -0.88
CA ASN A 90 0.58 -13.81 -0.48
C ASN A 90 0.43 -13.72 1.05
N ILE A 91 1.35 -14.29 1.83
CA ILE A 91 1.38 -14.12 3.29
C ILE A 91 1.52 -12.64 3.66
N LEU A 92 2.48 -11.91 3.05
CA LEU A 92 2.63 -10.48 3.31
C LEU A 92 1.41 -9.67 2.87
N GLN A 93 0.80 -10.02 1.74
CA GLN A 93 -0.45 -9.40 1.26
C GLN A 93 -1.58 -9.56 2.27
N GLN A 94 -1.75 -10.75 2.85
CA GLN A 94 -2.75 -11.02 3.87
C GLN A 94 -2.50 -10.22 5.16
N HIS A 95 -1.26 -10.19 5.65
CA HIS A 95 -0.87 -9.37 6.82
C HIS A 95 -1.02 -7.88 6.56
N ALA A 96 -0.78 -7.43 5.34
CA ALA A 96 -1.02 -6.05 4.91
C ALA A 96 -2.53 -5.73 4.78
N GLY A 97 -3.42 -6.70 4.95
CA GLY A 97 -4.87 -6.55 4.82
C GLY A 97 -5.33 -6.28 3.39
N LEU A 98 -4.53 -6.64 2.37
CA LEU A 98 -4.84 -6.41 0.96
C LEU A 98 -5.66 -7.59 0.44
N LEU A 99 -6.93 -7.60 0.81
CA LEU A 99 -7.79 -8.76 0.67
C LEU A 99 -8.55 -8.72 -0.65
N SER A 100 -8.84 -9.90 -1.18
CA SER A 100 -9.90 -10.05 -2.18
C SER A 100 -11.25 -9.68 -1.58
N GLN A 101 -12.24 -9.43 -2.45
CA GLN A 101 -13.60 -9.12 -2.02
C GLN A 101 -14.21 -10.23 -1.16
N GLU A 102 -13.95 -11.49 -1.51
CA GLU A 102 -14.44 -12.65 -0.77
C GLU A 102 -13.82 -12.72 0.64
N GLU A 103 -12.51 -12.52 0.75
CA GLU A 103 -11.80 -12.50 2.04
C GLU A 103 -12.22 -11.32 2.91
N ALA A 104 -12.46 -10.15 2.32
CA ALA A 104 -12.95 -8.98 3.04
C ALA A 104 -14.32 -9.27 3.68
N LEU A 105 -15.24 -9.89 2.93
CA LEU A 105 -16.57 -10.28 3.43
C LEU A 105 -16.48 -11.27 4.59
N GLN A 106 -15.53 -12.21 4.55
CA GLN A 106 -15.32 -13.18 5.63
C GLN A 106 -14.78 -12.55 6.92
N ARG A 107 -14.10 -11.40 6.81
CA ARG A 107 -13.49 -10.70 7.96
C ARG A 107 -14.35 -9.60 8.56
N ILE A 108 -15.53 -9.29 8.00
CA ILE A 108 -16.44 -8.24 8.51
C ILE A 108 -16.78 -8.42 10.00
N ASN A 109 -16.84 -9.68 10.48
CA ASN A 109 -17.20 -10.00 11.86
C ASN A 109 -15.99 -10.37 12.74
N GLN A 110 -14.76 -10.23 12.25
CA GLN A 110 -13.54 -10.53 13.01
C GLN A 110 -13.05 -9.32 13.81
N SER A 111 -12.29 -9.59 14.87
CA SER A 111 -11.66 -8.62 15.77
C SER A 111 -10.96 -7.49 15.02
N SER A 112 -10.90 -6.32 15.65
CA SER A 112 -10.29 -5.09 15.12
C SER A 112 -8.96 -5.34 14.41
N PHE A 113 -8.77 -4.66 13.27
CA PHE A 113 -7.54 -4.74 12.49
C PHE A 113 -6.33 -4.31 13.32
N ASN A 114 -5.25 -5.09 13.28
CA ASN A 114 -3.97 -4.67 13.85
C ASN A 114 -3.22 -3.81 12.83
N TYR A 115 -3.49 -2.51 12.84
CA TYR A 115 -2.88 -1.58 11.90
C TYR A 115 -1.35 -1.51 11.99
N ASN A 116 -0.76 -1.82 13.15
CA ASN A 116 0.71 -1.89 13.27
C ASN A 116 1.28 -3.04 12.42
N VAL A 117 0.63 -4.20 12.44
CA VAL A 117 1.03 -5.37 11.63
C VAL A 117 0.81 -5.07 10.15
N MET A 118 -0.34 -4.49 9.81
CA MET A 118 -0.65 -4.10 8.43
C MET A 118 0.38 -3.13 7.86
N LEU A 119 0.70 -2.08 8.61
CA LEU A 119 1.66 -1.05 8.21
C LEU A 119 3.06 -1.65 7.98
N GLU A 120 3.51 -2.53 8.88
CA GLU A 120 4.83 -3.14 8.75
C GLU A 120 4.89 -4.13 7.58
N ALA A 121 3.80 -4.84 7.29
CA ALA A 121 3.68 -5.69 6.10
C ALA A 121 3.66 -4.87 4.80
N GLN A 122 2.96 -3.73 4.75
CA GLN A 122 3.02 -2.82 3.60
C GLN A 122 4.45 -2.29 3.35
N LYS A 123 5.20 -1.97 4.41
CA LYS A 123 6.61 -1.58 4.29
C LYS A 123 7.47 -2.72 3.71
N CYS A 124 7.25 -3.96 4.13
CA CYS A 124 7.91 -5.14 3.55
C CYS A 124 7.61 -5.28 2.06
N LEU A 125 6.33 -5.20 1.68
CA LEU A 125 5.89 -5.27 0.28
C LEU A 125 6.53 -4.15 -0.56
N CYS A 126 6.52 -2.91 -0.07
CA CYS A 126 7.15 -1.79 -0.77
C CYS A 126 8.65 -2.04 -1.03
N ASN A 127 9.39 -2.51 -0.01
CA ASN A 127 10.81 -2.84 -0.17
C ASN A 127 11.02 -3.95 -1.21
N LEU A 128 10.23 -5.02 -1.12
CA LEU A 128 10.31 -6.16 -2.04
C LEU A 128 9.98 -5.75 -3.48
N ILE A 129 8.91 -5.00 -3.70
CA ILE A 129 8.51 -4.49 -5.03
C ILE A 129 9.61 -3.58 -5.60
N PHE A 130 10.23 -2.74 -4.78
CA PHE A 130 11.30 -1.87 -5.22
C PHE A 130 12.57 -2.66 -5.61
N ASN A 131 12.94 -3.66 -4.79
CA ASN A 131 14.22 -4.37 -4.90
C ASN A 131 14.19 -5.65 -5.73
N SER A 132 13.03 -6.25 -6.00
CA SER A 132 12.90 -7.56 -6.66
C SER A 132 11.98 -7.50 -7.88
N THR A 133 12.49 -7.93 -9.04
CA THR A 133 11.68 -8.15 -10.25
C THR A 133 10.72 -9.33 -10.10
N SER A 134 11.11 -10.34 -9.32
CA SER A 134 10.23 -11.47 -8.99
C SER A 134 9.01 -11.00 -8.18
N ALA A 135 9.25 -10.22 -7.10
CA ALA A 135 8.19 -9.63 -6.29
C ALA A 135 7.25 -8.74 -7.13
N ARG A 136 7.80 -7.92 -8.03
CA ARG A 136 7.02 -7.11 -8.98
C ARG A 136 6.09 -7.95 -9.86
N THR A 137 6.61 -9.04 -10.40
CA THR A 137 5.85 -9.94 -11.28
C THR A 137 4.74 -10.67 -10.52
N ILE A 138 4.97 -11.02 -9.25
CA ILE A 138 3.95 -11.64 -8.40
C ILE A 138 2.87 -10.61 -8.05
N CYS A 139 3.27 -9.43 -7.55
CA CYS A 139 2.32 -8.38 -7.15
C CYS A 139 1.53 -7.77 -8.33
N SER A 140 2.02 -7.84 -9.57
CA SER A 140 1.26 -7.39 -10.73
C SER A 140 0.14 -8.37 -11.13
N LYS A 141 0.22 -9.63 -10.70
CA LYS A 141 -0.69 -10.71 -11.08
C LYS A 141 -1.61 -11.16 -9.96
N ASN A 142 -1.20 -11.04 -8.72
CA ASN A 142 -2.05 -11.37 -7.57
C ASN A 142 -2.98 -10.19 -7.21
N HIS A 143 -3.75 -10.34 -6.12
CA HIS A 143 -4.74 -9.36 -5.68
C HIS A 143 -4.18 -8.11 -4.99
N SER A 144 -2.89 -7.81 -5.12
CA SER A 144 -2.26 -6.71 -4.40
C SER A 144 -2.79 -5.36 -4.84
N VAL A 145 -3.02 -5.17 -6.14
CA VAL A 145 -3.54 -3.91 -6.69
C VAL A 145 -5.02 -3.76 -6.36
N GLU A 146 -5.79 -4.83 -6.56
CA GLU A 146 -7.22 -4.88 -6.24
C GLU A 146 -7.48 -4.62 -4.76
N GLY A 147 -6.69 -5.23 -3.87
CA GLY A 147 -6.79 -5.02 -2.43
C GLY A 147 -6.57 -3.56 -2.02
N VAL A 148 -5.61 -2.86 -2.67
CA VAL A 148 -5.44 -1.41 -2.43
C VAL A 148 -6.65 -0.63 -2.96
N VAL A 149 -7.12 -0.93 -4.18
CA VAL A 149 -8.28 -0.25 -4.76
C VAL A 149 -9.54 -0.47 -3.94
N MET A 150 -9.72 -1.66 -3.38
CA MET A 150 -10.81 -1.93 -2.45
C MET A 150 -10.73 -1.08 -1.20
N ARG A 151 -9.52 -0.88 -0.64
CA ARG A 151 -9.32 -0.03 0.52
C ARG A 151 -9.48 1.45 0.24
N LEU A 152 -9.17 1.93 -0.98
CA LEU A 152 -9.46 3.31 -1.40
C LEU A 152 -10.93 3.69 -1.15
N ARG A 153 -11.85 2.73 -1.33
CA ARG A 153 -13.30 2.94 -1.10
C ARG A 153 -13.64 3.23 0.37
N THR A 154 -12.75 2.88 1.30
CA THR A 154 -12.94 3.06 2.74
C THR A 154 -12.13 4.22 3.29
N TYR A 155 -11.52 5.08 2.46
CA TYR A 155 -10.66 6.17 2.95
C TYR A 155 -11.37 7.24 3.77
N ARG A 156 -12.70 7.31 3.67
CA ARG A 156 -13.53 8.17 4.54
C ARG A 156 -13.67 7.62 5.97
N ASP A 157 -13.32 6.37 6.21
CA ASP A 157 -13.33 5.78 7.55
C ASP A 157 -12.30 6.51 8.45
N PRO A 158 -12.75 7.18 9.53
CA PRO A 158 -11.85 7.88 10.44
C PRO A 158 -10.94 6.93 11.21
N GLU A 159 -11.31 5.65 11.35
CA GLU A 159 -10.49 4.64 12.04
C GLU A 159 -9.33 4.13 11.19
N LEU A 160 -9.33 4.40 9.87
CA LEU A 160 -8.24 4.00 8.97
C LEU A 160 -7.05 4.95 9.12
N PRO A 161 -5.89 4.49 9.64
CA PRO A 161 -4.77 5.38 9.91
C PRO A 161 -4.18 5.99 8.64
N HIS A 162 -3.76 7.24 8.73
CA HIS A 162 -3.12 7.97 7.64
C HIS A 162 -1.91 7.22 7.04
N GLU A 163 -1.08 6.59 7.87
CA GLU A 163 0.10 5.85 7.39
C GLU A 163 -0.28 4.65 6.52
N ILE A 164 -1.41 3.98 6.79
CA ILE A 164 -1.91 2.90 5.94
C ILE A 164 -2.26 3.46 4.56
N LYS A 165 -2.97 4.60 4.51
CA LYS A 165 -3.33 5.30 3.27
C LYS A 165 -2.09 5.71 2.48
N PHE A 166 -1.08 6.23 3.18
CA PHE A 166 0.19 6.62 2.56
C PHE A 166 0.93 5.42 1.95
N PHE A 167 1.04 4.31 2.67
CA PHE A 167 1.74 3.13 2.16
C PHE A 167 0.97 2.37 1.08
N ASP A 168 -0.36 2.42 1.07
CA ASP A 168 -1.18 1.99 -0.06
C ASP A 168 -0.80 2.76 -1.35
N MET A 169 -0.75 4.09 -1.26
CA MET A 169 -0.41 4.93 -2.42
C MET A 169 1.04 4.77 -2.84
N LYS A 170 1.96 4.63 -1.89
CA LYS A 170 3.36 4.31 -2.17
C LYS A 170 3.51 2.97 -2.90
N MET A 171 2.74 1.96 -2.50
CA MET A 171 2.73 0.65 -3.16
C MET A 171 2.16 0.74 -4.57
N LEU A 172 1.03 1.43 -4.77
CA LEU A 172 0.49 1.68 -6.12
C LEU A 172 1.47 2.46 -6.98
N PHE A 173 2.16 3.47 -6.43
CA PHE A 173 3.17 4.22 -7.15
C PHE A 173 4.30 3.32 -7.63
N LEU A 174 4.85 2.48 -6.75
CA LEU A 174 5.91 1.53 -7.09
C LEU A 174 5.47 0.55 -8.18
N ILE A 175 4.28 -0.06 -8.04
CA ILE A 175 3.76 -1.03 -9.01
C ILE A 175 3.51 -0.33 -10.36
N THR A 176 2.82 0.81 -10.38
CA THR A 176 2.52 1.52 -11.63
C THR A 176 3.77 2.10 -12.29
N ALA A 177 4.78 2.50 -11.51
CA ALA A 177 6.06 2.98 -12.05
C ALA A 177 6.87 1.85 -12.70
N LEU A 178 6.92 0.68 -12.05
CA LEU A 178 7.83 -0.41 -12.40
C LEU A 178 7.18 -1.51 -13.26
N CYS A 179 5.85 -1.67 -13.23
CA CYS A 179 5.07 -2.65 -13.96
C CYS A 179 4.05 -1.94 -14.87
N ALA A 180 4.50 -1.54 -16.06
CA ALA A 180 3.67 -0.74 -16.97
C ALA A 180 2.42 -1.48 -17.49
N ASP A 181 2.46 -2.81 -17.50
CA ASP A 181 1.36 -3.72 -17.83
C ASP A 181 0.19 -3.66 -16.83
N VAL A 182 0.41 -3.20 -15.60
CA VAL A 182 -0.66 -3.02 -14.60
C VAL A 182 -1.51 -1.78 -14.86
N ARG A 183 -0.97 -0.78 -15.57
CA ARG A 183 -1.62 0.54 -15.71
C ARG A 183 -2.97 0.48 -16.43
N PRO A 184 -3.12 -0.22 -17.58
CA PRO A 184 -4.42 -0.31 -18.26
C PRO A 184 -5.46 -0.97 -17.35
N ARG A 185 -5.11 -2.08 -16.72
CA ARG A 185 -5.96 -2.78 -15.75
C ARG A 185 -6.40 -1.86 -14.60
N LEU A 186 -5.48 -1.13 -13.99
CA LEU A 186 -5.81 -0.19 -12.91
C LEU A 186 -6.71 0.96 -13.40
N LYS A 187 -6.44 1.50 -14.59
CA LYS A 187 -7.20 2.61 -15.18
C LYS A 187 -8.62 2.18 -15.58
N GLU A 188 -8.72 1.12 -16.36
CA GLU A 188 -9.93 0.73 -17.10
C GLU A 188 -10.79 -0.26 -16.32
N GLU A 189 -10.20 -1.31 -15.74
CA GLU A 189 -10.96 -2.39 -15.08
C GLU A 189 -11.27 -2.06 -13.61
N LEU A 190 -10.32 -1.41 -12.92
CA LEU A 190 -10.43 -1.10 -11.50
C LEU A 190 -10.88 0.34 -11.22
N HIS A 191 -11.16 1.13 -12.26
CA HIS A 191 -11.56 2.54 -12.16
C HIS A 191 -10.63 3.39 -11.29
N GLY A 192 -9.33 3.09 -11.34
CA GLY A 192 -8.32 3.67 -10.45
C GLY A 192 -8.26 5.19 -10.55
N LEU A 193 -8.44 5.78 -11.75
CA LEU A 193 -8.48 7.23 -11.90
C LEU A 193 -9.59 7.87 -11.08
N THR A 194 -10.79 7.29 -11.08
CA THR A 194 -11.94 7.79 -10.30
C THR A 194 -11.61 7.81 -8.81
N TYR A 195 -11.12 6.68 -8.27
CA TYR A 195 -10.82 6.59 -6.84
C TYR A 195 -9.65 7.49 -6.41
N LEU A 196 -8.63 7.66 -7.26
CA LEU A 196 -7.51 8.55 -6.99
C LEU A 196 -7.95 10.02 -7.00
N MET A 197 -8.83 10.41 -7.93
CA MET A 197 -9.41 11.76 -7.96
C MET A 197 -10.31 12.01 -6.75
N GLU A 198 -11.15 11.04 -6.36
CA GLU A 198 -11.96 11.11 -5.14
C GLU A 198 -11.08 11.22 -3.88
N THR A 199 -9.92 10.57 -3.87
CA THR A 199 -8.96 10.67 -2.76
C THR A 199 -8.37 12.07 -2.64
N LEU A 200 -7.99 12.71 -3.77
CA LEU A 200 -7.55 14.11 -3.76
C LEU A 200 -8.65 15.06 -3.29
N ASP A 201 -9.87 14.87 -3.77
CA ASP A 201 -11.04 15.66 -3.35
C ASP A 201 -11.31 15.50 -1.85
N LEU A 202 -11.20 14.27 -1.32
CA LEU A 202 -11.31 14.02 0.12
C LEU A 202 -10.25 14.78 0.92
N ILE A 203 -8.98 14.72 0.52
CA ILE A 203 -7.87 15.43 1.18
C ILE A 203 -8.13 16.95 1.21
N ILE A 204 -8.59 17.52 0.09
CA ILE A 204 -8.92 18.95 0.01
C ILE A 204 -10.12 19.31 0.88
N LYS A 205 -11.17 18.50 0.88
CA LYS A 205 -12.37 18.71 1.71
C LYS A 205 -12.06 18.62 3.20
N GLU A 206 -11.20 17.69 3.61
CA GLU A 206 -10.70 17.60 4.98
C GLU A 206 -9.93 18.87 5.37
N ALA A 207 -9.04 19.35 4.49
CA ALA A 207 -8.28 20.59 4.73
C ALA A 207 -9.15 21.85 4.80
N LEU A 208 -10.32 21.84 4.15
CA LEU A 208 -11.31 22.93 4.23
C LEU A 208 -12.28 22.78 5.41
N GLY A 209 -12.22 21.68 6.16
CA GLY A 209 -13.18 21.36 7.23
C GLY A 209 -14.58 20.98 6.71
N ILE A 210 -14.77 20.83 5.39
CA ILE A 210 -16.06 20.58 4.75
C ILE A 210 -16.49 19.10 4.86
N ALA A 211 -15.54 18.20 5.09
CA ALA A 211 -15.81 16.76 5.15
C ALA A 211 -16.84 16.39 6.23
N HIS A 212 -16.77 17.03 7.41
CA HIS A 212 -17.69 16.78 8.52
C HIS A 212 -19.09 17.37 8.28
N ASP A 213 -19.17 18.51 7.59
CA ASP A 213 -20.44 19.19 7.32
C ASP A 213 -21.29 18.46 6.27
N LEU A 214 -20.66 17.83 5.27
CA LEU A 214 -21.37 17.09 4.23
C LEU A 214 -21.98 15.76 4.72
N ASP A 215 -21.28 15.03 5.60
CA ASP A 215 -21.83 13.80 6.19
C ASP A 215 -23.00 14.12 7.14
N MET A 216 -22.89 15.19 7.94
CA MET A 216 -24.00 15.70 8.74
C MET A 216 -25.19 16.13 7.88
N MET A 217 -24.98 16.78 6.74
CA MET A 217 -26.08 17.14 5.83
C MET A 217 -26.72 15.90 5.20
N ARG A 218 -25.93 14.89 4.82
CA ARG A 218 -26.42 13.66 4.18
C ARG A 218 -27.21 12.77 5.14
N GLU A 219 -26.82 12.70 6.41
CA GLU A 219 -27.58 12.02 7.47
C GLU A 219 -28.85 12.78 7.87
N ASN A 220 -28.83 14.12 7.81
CA ASN A 220 -30.01 14.96 8.10
C ASN A 220 -30.94 15.20 6.89
N SER A 221 -30.61 14.66 5.71
CA SER A 221 -31.38 14.87 4.47
C SER A 221 -32.68 14.06 4.39
N GLU A 222 -32.95 13.13 5.31
CA GLU A 222 -34.20 12.37 5.32
C GLU A 222 -35.33 13.05 6.10
N GLU A 223 -35.06 14.05 6.95
CA GLU A 223 -36.09 14.81 7.64
C GLU A 223 -35.69 16.29 7.80
N GLN A 224 -36.27 17.15 6.95
CA GLN A 224 -36.49 18.60 7.12
C GLN A 224 -35.99 19.44 5.93
N LEU A 225 -36.77 19.39 4.85
CA LEU A 225 -36.96 20.53 3.96
C LEU A 225 -37.69 21.64 4.73
N HIS A 226 -36.97 22.51 5.44
CA HIS A 226 -37.35 23.92 5.61
C HIS A 226 -36.21 24.78 6.17
N ASP A 227 -35.67 25.61 5.28
CA ASP A 227 -35.32 27.02 5.57
C ASP A 227 -34.16 27.31 6.54
N HIS A 228 -32.96 26.78 6.24
CA HIS A 228 -31.71 27.37 6.72
C HIS A 228 -30.76 27.66 5.54
N HIS A 229 -31.01 28.76 4.84
CA HIS A 229 -29.96 29.47 4.10
C HIS A 229 -29.02 30.14 5.10
N HIS A 230 -28.16 29.36 5.76
CA HIS A 230 -26.97 29.92 6.38
C HIS A 230 -26.00 30.23 5.24
N GLN A 231 -25.79 31.53 4.99
CA GLN A 231 -24.72 32.00 4.13
C GLN A 231 -23.39 31.48 4.68
N ILE A 232 -22.89 30.39 4.08
CA ILE A 232 -21.48 30.02 4.21
C ILE A 232 -20.73 31.15 3.53
N SER A 233 -20.12 32.00 4.35
CA SER A 233 -19.20 33.03 3.90
C SER A 233 -18.06 32.35 3.15
N MET A 234 -18.17 32.30 1.83
CA MET A 234 -17.09 31.93 0.89
C MET A 234 -16.05 33.07 0.87
N GLY A 235 -15.54 33.44 2.05
CA GLY A 235 -14.27 34.12 2.13
C GLY A 235 -13.22 33.18 1.54
N SER A 236 -12.35 33.73 0.72
CA SER A 236 -11.22 33.08 0.06
C SER A 236 -10.30 32.35 1.05
N GLN A 237 -10.76 31.23 1.60
CA GLN A 237 -9.96 30.32 2.39
C GLN A 237 -9.29 29.39 1.39
N HIS A 238 -8.02 29.68 1.09
CA HIS A 238 -7.18 28.70 0.43
C HIS A 238 -7.02 27.50 1.38
N PRO A 239 -7.26 26.26 0.91
CA PRO A 239 -7.03 25.09 1.73
C PRO A 239 -5.57 25.07 2.20
N THR A 240 -5.35 24.99 3.51
CA THR A 240 -4.02 24.80 4.08
C THR A 240 -3.89 23.32 4.45
N LEU A 241 -3.07 22.59 3.69
CA LEU A 241 -2.83 21.17 3.91
C LEU A 241 -1.80 20.98 5.04
N SER A 242 -2.02 19.98 5.89
CA SER A 242 -0.99 19.50 6.82
C SER A 242 0.14 18.77 6.08
N ASP A 243 1.30 18.61 6.72
CA ASP A 243 2.43 17.85 6.14
C ASP A 243 2.00 16.42 5.74
N SER A 244 1.20 15.75 6.57
CA SER A 244 0.69 14.41 6.26
C SER A 244 -0.21 14.41 5.03
N GLN A 245 -1.13 15.38 4.91
CA GLN A 245 -2.00 15.53 3.76
C GLN A 245 -1.21 15.84 2.48
N VAL A 246 -0.15 16.66 2.59
CA VAL A 246 0.77 16.95 1.47
C VAL A 246 1.47 15.66 1.03
N ASP A 247 2.00 14.87 1.95
CA ASP A 247 2.69 13.61 1.65
C ASP A 247 1.76 12.63 0.92
N LEU A 248 0.54 12.43 1.43
CA LEU A 248 -0.45 11.55 0.80
C LEU A 248 -0.88 12.08 -0.57
N ALA A 249 -1.18 13.37 -0.70
CA ALA A 249 -1.54 13.98 -1.98
C ALA A 249 -0.42 13.82 -3.01
N CYS A 250 0.85 13.97 -2.60
CA CYS A 250 1.99 13.75 -3.47
C CYS A 250 2.08 12.30 -3.96
N GLU A 251 1.81 11.30 -3.11
CA GLU A 251 1.75 9.90 -3.54
C GLU A 251 0.61 9.66 -4.54
N VAL A 252 -0.59 10.19 -4.25
CA VAL A 252 -1.76 10.06 -5.16
C VAL A 252 -1.46 10.69 -6.53
N LEU A 253 -0.88 11.89 -6.55
CA LEU A 253 -0.51 12.60 -7.78
C LEU A 253 0.55 11.83 -8.58
N LYS A 254 1.50 11.15 -7.93
CA LYS A 254 2.48 10.30 -8.61
C LYS A 254 1.83 9.08 -9.26
N VAL A 255 0.84 8.45 -8.62
CA VAL A 255 0.07 7.36 -9.22
C VAL A 255 -0.73 7.87 -10.42
N LEU A 256 -1.45 8.98 -10.26
CA LEU A 256 -2.19 9.62 -11.36
C LEU A 256 -1.28 9.95 -12.54
N PHE A 257 -0.09 10.49 -12.29
CA PHE A 257 0.91 10.74 -13.31
C PHE A 257 1.29 9.45 -14.06
N ASN A 258 1.57 8.36 -13.34
CA ASN A 258 1.92 7.08 -13.98
C ASN A 258 0.79 6.51 -14.84
N LEU A 259 -0.48 6.76 -14.48
CA LEU A 259 -1.65 6.27 -15.22
C LEU A 259 -2.01 7.13 -16.42
N THR A 260 -1.77 8.44 -16.35
CA THR A 260 -2.20 9.41 -17.39
C THR A 260 -1.07 9.78 -18.35
N VAL A 261 0.18 9.71 -17.91
CA VAL A 261 1.33 9.95 -18.79
C VAL A 261 1.71 8.66 -19.48
N GLY A 262 1.10 8.45 -20.65
CA GLY A 262 1.43 7.34 -21.52
C GLY A 262 2.91 7.35 -21.91
N LYS A 263 3.55 6.17 -21.90
CA LYS A 263 4.74 5.97 -22.75
C LYS A 263 4.23 6.07 -24.18
N GLY A 264 4.38 7.22 -24.81
CA GLY A 264 3.98 7.40 -26.20
C GLY A 264 4.53 6.24 -27.04
N LYS A 265 3.65 5.55 -27.76
CA LYS A 265 4.12 4.63 -28.80
C LYS A 265 4.63 5.51 -29.93
N PHE A 266 5.88 5.30 -30.33
CA PHE A 266 6.33 5.77 -31.63
C PHE A 266 5.48 5.06 -32.67
N ASP A 267 4.78 5.83 -33.50
CA ASP A 267 4.15 5.24 -34.67
C ASP A 267 5.23 4.86 -35.71
N HIS A 268 4.82 4.28 -36.83
CA HIS A 268 5.72 3.86 -37.90
C HIS A 268 6.47 5.04 -38.57
N THR A 269 6.12 6.29 -38.22
CA THR A 269 6.75 7.52 -38.71
C THR A 269 7.71 8.15 -37.69
N GLY A 270 7.82 7.58 -36.48
CA GLY A 270 8.70 8.09 -35.44
C GLY A 270 8.11 9.24 -34.63
N GLU A 271 6.80 9.49 -34.74
CA GLU A 271 6.11 10.49 -33.93
C GLU A 271 5.56 9.89 -32.64
N MET A 272 5.71 10.63 -31.53
CA MET A 272 5.26 10.20 -30.21
C MET A 272 3.74 10.44 -30.07
N ARG A 273 2.93 9.42 -30.36
CA ARG A 273 1.48 9.54 -30.18
C ARG A 273 1.14 9.37 -28.70
N ARG A 274 0.63 10.44 -28.07
CA ARG A 274 -0.01 10.35 -26.75
C ARG A 274 -1.30 9.55 -26.93
N ILE A 275 -1.45 8.48 -26.16
CA ILE A 275 -2.72 7.76 -26.06
C ILE A 275 -3.52 8.53 -25.00
N PHE A 276 -4.17 9.62 -25.41
CA PHE A 276 -5.34 10.06 -24.68
C PHE A 276 -6.51 9.28 -25.27
N ASP A 277 -7.30 8.64 -24.43
CA ASP A 277 -8.61 8.16 -24.87
C ASP A 277 -9.44 9.38 -25.27
N GLU A 278 -10.29 9.25 -26.29
CA GLU A 278 -11.15 10.35 -26.80
C GLU A 278 -12.00 10.99 -25.68
N GLU A 279 -12.28 10.22 -24.62
CA GLU A 279 -12.97 10.67 -23.40
C GLU A 279 -12.08 11.56 -22.50
N GLU A 280 -10.78 11.27 -22.39
CA GLU A 280 -9.81 12.11 -21.66
C GLU A 280 -9.52 13.42 -22.38
N GLU A 281 -9.46 13.41 -23.71
CA GLU A 281 -9.29 14.62 -24.52
C GLU A 281 -10.53 15.54 -24.38
N ALA A 282 -11.73 14.97 -24.35
CA ALA A 282 -12.97 15.71 -24.10
C ALA A 282 -13.02 16.33 -22.69
N HIS A 283 -12.53 15.62 -21.66
CA HIS A 283 -12.46 16.15 -20.29
C HIS A 283 -11.38 17.24 -20.13
N PHE A 284 -10.23 17.11 -20.78
CA PHE A 284 -9.18 18.11 -20.78
C PHE A 284 -9.60 19.41 -21.49
N LEU A 285 -10.33 19.29 -22.61
CA LEU A 285 -10.90 20.43 -23.34
C LEU A 285 -11.94 21.19 -22.52
N ARG A 286 -12.71 20.53 -21.66
CA ARG A 286 -13.68 21.19 -20.78
C ARG A 286 -13.05 21.97 -19.62
N LEU A 287 -11.81 21.68 -19.25
CA LEU A 287 -11.09 22.40 -18.19
C LEU A 287 -10.33 23.63 -18.71
N THR A 288 -10.22 23.79 -20.03
CA THR A 288 -9.47 24.87 -20.69
C THR A 288 -10.36 25.88 -21.41
N THR A 289 -11.69 25.74 -21.27
CA THR A 289 -12.74 26.68 -21.70
C THR A 289 -13.53 27.18 -20.50
#